data_AF-A0AAN3MCI4-F1
#
_entry.id   AF-A0AAN3MCI4-F1
#
_cell.length_a   1.000
_cell.length_b   1.000
_cell.length_c   1.000
_cell.angle_alpha   90.00
_cell.angle_beta   90.00
_cell.angle_gamma   90.00
#
_symmetry.space_group_name_H-M   'P 1'
#
loop_
_entity.id
_entity.type
_entity.pdbx_description
1 polymer ?
#
loop_
_entity_poly.entity_id
_entity_poly.type
_entity_poly.pdbx_seq_one_letter_code
_entity_poly.pdbx_strand_id
1 'polypeptide(L)'
;MTEVRRRGRPGQAEPVAQKGAQALERGIAILQYLEKSGGSSSVSDISLNLDLPLSTTFRLLKVLQAADFVYQDSQLGWWHIGLGVFNVGAAYIHNRDVLSVAGPFMRRLMLLSGETVNVAIRNGNEAVLIGQLECKSMVRMCAPLGSRLPLHASGAGKALLYPLAEEELMSIILQNRFCSSLRQLRLWICPPY
;
A
#
# COMPACT_ATOMS: atom_id res chain seq x y z
N MET A 1 -21.45 -27.87 -57.65
CA MET A 1 -20.38 -28.84 -57.39
C MET A 1 -19.06 -28.09 -57.43
N THR A 2 -18.67 -27.48 -56.30
CA THR A 2 -17.31 -26.95 -56.13
C THR A 2 -17.02 -26.88 -54.64
N GLU A 3 -16.22 -27.84 -54.18
CA GLU A 3 -15.70 -27.91 -52.82
C GLU A 3 -14.69 -26.78 -52.58
N VAL A 4 -14.97 -25.94 -51.58
CA VAL A 4 -13.97 -24.99 -51.07
C VAL A 4 -13.13 -25.73 -50.04
N ARG A 5 -11.87 -25.98 -50.40
CA ARG A 5 -10.81 -26.55 -49.56
C ARG A 5 -10.81 -25.91 -48.16
N ARG A 6 -11.16 -26.70 -47.14
CA ARG A 6 -10.83 -26.40 -45.75
C ARG A 6 -9.33 -26.68 -45.52
N ARG A 7 -8.53 -25.65 -45.27
CA ARG A 7 -7.44 -25.66 -44.27
C ARG A 7 -6.71 -24.31 -44.19
N GLY A 8 -6.84 -23.67 -43.03
CA GLY A 8 -5.94 -22.67 -42.50
C GLY A 8 -6.09 -22.66 -40.99
N ARG A 9 -5.16 -23.33 -40.29
CA ARG A 9 -5.09 -23.49 -38.82
C ARG A 9 -5.08 -22.10 -38.15
N PRO A 10 -5.92 -21.79 -37.15
CA PRO A 10 -5.72 -20.54 -36.41
C PRO A 10 -4.41 -20.66 -35.62
N GLY A 11 -3.42 -19.87 -36.03
CA GLY A 11 -2.21 -19.64 -35.26
C GLY A 11 -2.61 -18.95 -33.95
N GLN A 12 -2.15 -19.51 -32.83
CA GLN A 12 -2.42 -19.04 -31.48
C GLN A 12 -1.89 -17.60 -31.32
N ALA A 13 -2.80 -16.64 -31.20
CA ALA A 13 -2.50 -15.25 -30.88
C ALA A 13 -2.58 -15.02 -29.36
N GLU A 14 -1.79 -15.74 -28.56
CA GLU A 14 -1.57 -15.42 -27.14
C GLU A 14 -0.14 -15.74 -26.74
N PRO A 15 0.73 -14.71 -26.56
CA PRO A 15 1.47 -14.64 -25.29
C PRO A 15 1.96 -13.24 -24.83
N VAL A 16 1.75 -12.15 -25.58
CA VAL A 16 2.39 -10.85 -25.27
C VAL A 16 1.66 -10.07 -24.18
N ALA A 17 0.33 -9.99 -24.23
CA ALA A 17 -0.48 -9.29 -23.23
C ALA A 17 -0.32 -9.92 -21.82
N GLN A 18 -0.28 -11.25 -21.75
CA GLN A 18 -0.09 -11.99 -20.49
C GLN A 18 1.30 -11.76 -19.88
N LYS A 19 2.35 -11.72 -20.72
CA LYS A 19 3.72 -11.41 -20.26
C LYS A 19 3.87 -9.96 -19.78
N GLY A 20 3.18 -9.02 -20.44
CA GLY A 20 3.13 -7.61 -20.02
C GLY A 20 2.45 -7.43 -18.67
N ALA A 21 1.28 -8.07 -18.48
CA ALA A 21 0.55 -8.06 -17.21
C ALA A 21 1.40 -8.59 -16.05
N GLN A 22 2.09 -9.71 -16.25
CA GLN A 22 2.95 -10.29 -15.22
C GLN A 22 4.16 -9.40 -14.86
N ALA A 23 4.75 -8.69 -15.83
CA ALA A 23 5.84 -7.76 -15.56
C ALA A 23 5.36 -6.56 -14.73
N LEU A 24 4.15 -6.05 -15.02
CA LEU A 24 3.53 -4.96 -14.26
C LEU A 24 3.22 -5.39 -12.82
N GLU A 25 2.61 -6.56 -12.63
CA GLU A 25 2.32 -7.13 -11.30
C GLU A 25 3.59 -7.22 -10.44
N ARG A 26 4.69 -7.70 -11.02
CA ARG A 26 5.99 -7.79 -10.33
C ARG A 26 6.58 -6.42 -10.03
N GLY A 27 6.45 -5.46 -10.94
CA GLY A 27 6.87 -4.07 -10.71
C GLY A 27 6.11 -3.43 -9.53
N ILE A 28 4.79 -3.64 -9.46
CA ILE A 28 3.95 -3.18 -8.34
C ILE A 28 4.38 -3.87 -7.04
N ALA A 29 4.63 -5.18 -7.08
CA ALA A 29 5.08 -5.93 -5.91
C ALA A 29 6.43 -5.42 -5.35
N ILE A 30 7.35 -4.99 -6.22
CA ILE A 30 8.61 -4.35 -5.79
C ILE A 30 8.35 -3.06 -5.02
N LEU A 31 7.46 -2.18 -5.50
CA LEU A 31 7.13 -0.93 -4.81
C LEU A 31 6.47 -1.20 -3.44
N GLN A 32 5.56 -2.17 -3.38
CA GLN A 32 4.91 -2.58 -2.13
C GLN A 32 5.89 -3.20 -1.14
N TYR A 33 6.88 -3.94 -1.62
CA TYR A 33 7.94 -4.48 -0.77
C TYR A 33 8.82 -3.36 -0.21
N LEU A 34 9.26 -2.42 -1.06
CA LEU A 34 10.04 -1.26 -0.62
C LEU A 34 9.29 -0.43 0.42
N GLU A 35 7.98 -0.21 0.26
CA GLU A 35 7.13 0.47 1.25
C GLU A 35 7.18 -0.24 2.61
N LYS A 36 6.99 -1.56 2.63
CA LYS A 36 7.06 -2.37 3.87
C LYS A 36 8.45 -2.44 4.49
N SER A 37 9.50 -2.28 3.70
CA SER A 37 10.90 -2.29 4.14
C SER A 37 11.40 -0.92 4.64
N GLY A 38 10.52 0.08 4.80
CA GLY A 38 10.91 1.41 5.26
C GLY A 38 11.39 2.34 4.14
N GLY A 39 11.07 2.02 2.89
CA GLY A 39 11.33 2.85 1.72
C GLY A 39 12.63 2.53 0.97
N SER A 40 13.42 1.56 1.43
CA SER A 40 14.67 1.18 0.77
C SER A 40 15.05 -0.28 0.98
N SER A 41 15.71 -0.90 0.01
CA SER A 41 16.23 -2.27 0.14
C SER A 41 17.33 -2.59 -0.90
N SER A 42 18.11 -3.64 -0.64
CA SER A 42 19.10 -4.15 -1.61
C SER A 42 18.41 -4.96 -2.71
N VAL A 43 19.00 -5.02 -3.90
CA VAL A 43 18.45 -5.82 -5.02
C VAL A 43 18.35 -7.31 -4.68
N SER A 44 19.27 -7.81 -3.85
CA SER A 44 19.30 -9.19 -3.38
C SER A 44 18.14 -9.49 -2.45
N ASP A 45 17.84 -8.59 -1.51
CA ASP A 45 16.73 -8.76 -0.57
C ASP A 45 15.39 -8.69 -1.30
N ILE A 46 15.24 -7.77 -2.26
CA ILE A 46 14.03 -7.69 -3.10
C ILE A 46 13.84 -8.99 -3.89
N SER A 47 14.92 -9.50 -4.50
CA SER A 47 14.91 -10.75 -5.27
C SER A 47 14.50 -11.95 -4.42
N LEU A 48 15.06 -12.08 -3.22
CA LEU A 48 14.76 -13.18 -2.30
C LEU A 48 13.33 -13.12 -1.74
N ASN A 49 12.88 -11.94 -1.29
CA ASN A 49 11.57 -11.80 -0.66
C ASN A 49 10.39 -11.89 -1.63
N LEU A 50 10.62 -11.59 -2.92
CA LEU A 50 9.61 -11.68 -3.96
C LEU A 50 9.70 -12.95 -4.81
N ASP A 51 10.66 -13.84 -4.53
CA ASP A 51 10.95 -15.04 -5.32
C ASP A 51 11.12 -14.72 -6.82
N LEU A 52 11.91 -13.67 -7.11
CA LEU A 52 12.19 -13.20 -8.46
C LEU A 52 13.66 -13.43 -8.81
N PRO A 53 14.00 -13.89 -10.03
CA PRO A 53 15.38 -13.97 -10.47
C PRO A 53 16.06 -12.60 -10.41
N LEU A 54 17.29 -12.54 -9.90
CA LEU A 54 18.05 -11.29 -9.70
C LEU A 54 18.12 -10.42 -10.98
N SER A 55 18.33 -11.04 -12.13
CA SER A 55 18.35 -10.36 -13.44
C SER A 55 17.01 -9.75 -13.82
N THR A 56 15.89 -10.38 -13.43
CA THR A 56 14.53 -9.86 -13.65
C THR A 56 14.26 -8.70 -12.70
N THR A 57 14.60 -8.84 -11.42
CA THR A 57 14.46 -7.78 -10.42
C THR A 57 15.21 -6.52 -10.83
N PHE A 58 16.48 -6.65 -11.25
CA PHE A 58 17.27 -5.51 -11.72
C PHE A 58 16.67 -4.82 -12.94
N ARG A 59 16.16 -5.60 -13.92
CA ARG A 59 15.48 -5.04 -15.10
C ARG A 59 14.22 -4.26 -14.72
N LEU A 60 13.40 -4.80 -13.82
CA LEU A 60 12.19 -4.11 -13.36
C LEU A 60 12.53 -2.83 -12.59
N LEU A 61 13.56 -2.86 -11.73
CA LEU A 61 14.05 -1.68 -11.02
C LEU A 61 14.55 -0.60 -11.97
N LYS A 62 15.23 -0.97 -13.07
CA LYS A 62 15.63 -0.01 -14.11
C LYS A 62 14.44 0.61 -14.85
N VAL A 63 13.38 -0.16 -15.11
CA VAL A 63 12.13 0.39 -15.69
C VAL A 63 11.46 1.36 -14.71
N LEU A 64 11.35 0.98 -13.43
CA LEU A 64 10.80 1.86 -12.39
C LEU A 64 11.65 3.12 -12.20
N GLN A 65 12.97 3.01 -12.32
CA GLN A 65 13.89 4.15 -12.26
C GLN A 65 13.69 5.13 -13.41
N ALA A 66 13.47 4.61 -14.62
CA ALA A 66 13.17 5.46 -15.78
C ALA A 66 11.84 6.23 -15.64
N ALA A 67 10.95 5.78 -14.75
CA ALA A 67 9.70 6.46 -14.40
C ALA A 67 9.80 7.32 -13.13
N ASP A 68 11.00 7.51 -12.57
CA ASP A 68 11.26 8.19 -11.29
C ASP A 68 10.56 7.56 -10.07
N PHE A 69 10.12 6.29 -10.18
CA PHE A 69 9.42 5.60 -9.10
C PHE A 69 10.38 5.00 -8.08
N VAL A 70 11.62 4.73 -8.50
CA VAL A 70 12.72 4.33 -7.61
C VAL A 70 14.00 5.03 -8.05
N TYR A 71 14.97 5.13 -7.14
CA TYR A 71 16.33 5.50 -7.49
C TYR A 71 17.32 4.58 -6.77
N GLN A 72 18.54 4.53 -7.27
CA GLN A 72 19.61 3.76 -6.66
C GLN A 72 20.59 4.73 -6.00
N ASP A 73 20.90 4.50 -4.72
CA ASP A 73 21.97 5.24 -4.05
C ASP A 73 23.33 4.83 -4.62
N SER A 74 24.16 5.86 -4.87
CA SER A 74 25.52 5.73 -5.39
C SER A 74 26.51 5.08 -4.43
N GLN A 75 26.27 5.15 -3.11
CA GLN A 75 27.23 4.65 -2.11
C GLN A 75 26.96 3.18 -1.75
N LEU A 76 25.73 2.85 -1.38
CA LEU A 76 25.38 1.50 -0.93
C LEU A 76 24.78 0.62 -2.03
N GLY A 77 24.44 1.19 -3.19
CA GLY A 77 23.78 0.48 -4.27
C GLY A 77 22.33 0.07 -3.94
N TRP A 78 21.78 0.57 -2.84
CA TRP A 78 20.42 0.30 -2.39
C TRP A 78 19.41 1.02 -3.27
N TRP A 79 18.23 0.42 -3.39
CA TRP A 79 17.12 0.97 -4.15
C TRP A 79 16.14 1.61 -3.19
N HIS A 80 15.75 2.85 -3.48
CA HIS A 80 14.88 3.69 -2.67
C HIS A 80 13.62 4.05 -3.46
N ILE A 81 12.50 4.29 -2.76
CA ILE A 81 11.30 4.89 -3.36
C ILE A 81 11.64 6.30 -3.86
N GLY A 82 11.30 6.57 -5.13
CA GLY A 82 11.51 7.84 -5.81
C GLY A 82 10.32 8.78 -5.75
N LEU A 83 10.55 10.03 -6.18
CA LEU A 83 9.57 11.11 -6.14
C LEU A 83 8.31 10.82 -7.00
N GLY A 84 8.43 10.03 -8.06
CA GLY A 84 7.30 9.68 -8.91
C GLY A 84 6.19 8.93 -8.15
N VAL A 85 6.55 8.07 -7.19
CA VAL A 85 5.57 7.38 -6.34
C VAL A 85 4.83 8.38 -5.44
N PHE A 86 5.54 9.35 -4.87
CA PHE A 86 4.92 10.41 -4.06
C PHE A 86 3.92 11.22 -4.89
N ASN A 87 4.27 11.60 -6.12
CA ASN A 87 3.37 12.38 -6.99
C ASN A 87 2.08 11.61 -7.32
N VAL A 88 2.18 10.31 -7.62
CA VAL A 88 1.01 9.44 -7.84
C VAL A 88 0.16 9.32 -6.57
N GLY A 89 0.80 9.14 -5.41
CA GLY A 89 0.12 9.08 -4.12
C GLY A 89 -0.56 10.40 -3.74
N ALA A 90 0.08 11.54 -4.01
CA ALA A 90 -0.46 12.87 -3.74
C ALA A 90 -1.74 13.14 -4.54
N ALA A 91 -1.82 12.64 -5.78
CA ALA A 91 -3.04 12.75 -6.60
C ALA A 91 -4.26 12.06 -5.93
N TYR A 92 -4.04 10.98 -5.18
CA TYR A 92 -5.11 10.35 -4.39
C TYR A 92 -5.66 11.28 -3.30
N ILE A 93 -4.75 12.02 -2.64
CA ILE A 93 -5.11 12.96 -1.57
C ILE A 93 -5.83 14.18 -2.17
N HIS A 94 -5.31 14.76 -3.25
CA HIS A 94 -5.89 15.95 -3.88
C HIS A 94 -7.31 15.73 -4.42
N ASN A 95 -7.61 14.53 -4.93
CA ASN A 95 -8.94 14.20 -5.41
C ASN A 95 -9.98 14.02 -4.29
N ARG A 96 -9.57 14.03 -3.02
CA ARG A 96 -10.46 13.84 -1.87
C ARG A 96 -10.37 15.03 -0.93
N ASP A 97 -11.41 15.85 -0.94
CA ASP A 97 -11.55 17.04 -0.08
C ASP A 97 -11.70 16.70 1.43
N VAL A 98 -11.58 15.43 1.81
CA VAL A 98 -11.75 14.96 3.19
C VAL A 98 -10.71 15.59 4.13
N LEU A 99 -9.45 15.70 3.71
CA LEU A 99 -8.40 16.25 4.59
C LEU A 99 -8.48 17.77 4.73
N SER A 100 -8.92 18.48 3.69
CA SER A 100 -9.11 19.94 3.76
C SER A 100 -10.25 20.28 4.75
N VAL A 101 -11.36 19.53 4.66
CA VAL A 101 -12.54 19.69 5.52
C VAL A 101 -12.24 19.23 6.94
N ALA A 102 -11.53 18.11 7.12
CA ALA A 102 -11.21 17.58 8.44
C ALA A 102 -10.16 18.42 9.19
N GLY A 103 -9.26 19.11 8.48
CA GLY A 103 -8.11 19.81 9.05
C GLY A 103 -8.43 20.74 10.25
N PRO A 104 -9.41 21.65 10.15
CA PRO A 104 -9.81 22.52 11.26
C PRO A 104 -10.32 21.73 12.50
N PHE A 105 -11.10 20.68 12.27
CA PHE A 105 -11.64 19.84 13.34
C PHE A 105 -10.55 19.00 14.01
N MET A 106 -9.63 18.43 13.22
CA MET A 106 -8.48 17.70 13.73
C MET A 106 -7.63 18.58 14.63
N ARG A 107 -7.37 19.83 14.20
CA ARG A 107 -6.60 20.80 15.00
C ARG A 107 -7.29 21.12 16.31
N ARG A 108 -8.60 21.39 16.27
CA ARG A 108 -9.38 21.66 17.49
C ARG A 108 -9.34 20.46 18.43
N LEU A 109 -9.53 19.24 17.92
CA LEU A 109 -9.51 18.03 18.74
C LEU A 109 -8.13 17.79 19.36
N MET A 110 -7.05 17.91 18.59
CA MET A 110 -5.68 17.75 19.08
C MET A 110 -5.36 18.75 20.20
N LEU A 111 -5.79 20.01 20.06
CA LEU A 111 -5.60 21.04 21.09
C LEU A 111 -6.40 20.76 22.36
N LEU A 112 -7.59 20.16 22.25
CA LEU A 112 -8.45 19.83 23.38
C LEU A 112 -8.01 18.55 24.10
N SER A 113 -7.58 17.52 23.36
CA SER A 113 -7.17 16.24 23.93
C SER A 113 -5.71 16.22 24.35
N GLY A 114 -4.86 17.04 23.74
CA GLY A 114 -3.40 16.92 23.88
C GLY A 114 -2.80 15.69 23.17
N GLU A 115 -3.60 14.96 22.40
CA GLU A 115 -3.25 13.68 21.78
C GLU A 115 -3.16 13.78 20.26
N THR A 116 -2.41 12.86 19.64
CA THR A 116 -2.35 12.75 18.18
C THR A 116 -3.73 12.41 17.61
N VAL A 117 -4.18 13.20 16.63
CA VAL A 117 -5.45 12.99 15.93
C VAL A 117 -5.21 12.36 14.57
N ASN A 118 -5.95 11.30 14.27
CA ASN A 118 -5.84 10.53 13.05
C ASN A 118 -7.14 10.59 12.25
N VAL A 119 -7.04 10.63 10.93
CA VAL A 119 -8.16 10.48 10.00
C VAL A 119 -7.93 9.24 9.16
N ALA A 120 -8.95 8.37 9.15
CA ALA A 120 -8.96 7.14 8.38
C ALA A 120 -10.15 7.08 7.44
N ILE A 121 -10.02 6.33 6.37
CA ILE A 121 -11.09 5.97 5.46
C ILE A 121 -11.24 4.46 5.41
N ARG A 122 -12.45 3.98 5.12
CA ARG A 122 -12.69 2.56 4.90
C ARG A 122 -12.21 2.15 3.51
N ASN A 123 -11.45 1.07 3.43
CA ASN A 123 -11.07 0.40 2.19
C ASN A 123 -11.29 -1.11 2.35
N GLY A 124 -12.42 -1.60 1.85
CA GLY A 124 -12.87 -2.96 2.10
C GLY A 124 -13.10 -3.21 3.59
N ASN A 125 -12.34 -4.17 4.14
CA ASN A 125 -12.44 -4.63 5.53
C ASN A 125 -11.41 -3.99 6.48
N GLU A 126 -10.72 -2.95 6.02
CA GLU A 126 -9.67 -2.24 6.77
C GLU A 126 -9.92 -0.73 6.78
N ALA A 127 -9.44 -0.08 7.83
CA ALA A 127 -9.32 1.37 7.90
C ALA A 127 -7.91 1.77 7.43
N VAL A 128 -7.81 2.71 6.50
CA VAL A 128 -6.53 3.24 6.00
C VAL A 128 -6.35 4.65 6.51
N LEU A 129 -5.22 4.90 7.19
CA LEU A 129 -4.86 6.24 7.66
C LEU A 129 -4.43 7.13 6.50
N ILE A 130 -5.12 8.26 6.34
CA ILE A 130 -4.86 9.22 5.25
C ILE A 130 -4.45 10.60 5.76
N GLY A 131 -4.66 10.89 7.04
CA GLY A 131 -4.23 12.14 7.65
C GLY A 131 -3.90 11.96 9.13
N GLN A 132 -2.93 12.73 9.62
CA GLN A 132 -2.48 12.67 11.00
C GLN A 132 -2.02 14.07 11.42
N LEU A 133 -2.42 14.48 12.63
CA LEU A 133 -1.94 15.69 13.28
C LEU A 133 -1.34 15.29 14.62
N GLU A 134 -0.01 15.30 14.67
CA GLU A 134 0.74 14.87 15.85
C GLU A 134 0.76 15.95 16.95
N CYS A 135 0.62 15.51 18.20
CA CYS A 135 0.90 16.36 19.36
C CYS A 135 2.39 16.32 19.72
N LYS A 136 2.85 17.26 20.57
CA LYS A 136 4.26 17.35 21.01
C LYS A 136 4.58 16.47 22.25
N SER A 137 3.70 15.53 22.62
CA SER A 137 3.91 14.69 23.80
C SER A 137 5.05 13.68 23.63
N MET A 138 5.68 13.28 24.73
CA MET A 138 6.85 12.41 24.77
C MET A 138 6.51 10.93 24.47
N VAL A 139 5.26 10.52 24.67
CA VAL A 139 4.74 9.18 24.33
C VAL A 139 3.73 9.33 23.22
N ARG A 140 3.99 8.70 22.06
CA ARG A 140 3.12 8.77 20.88
C ARG A 140 2.95 7.40 20.26
N MET A 141 1.71 6.98 20.08
CA MET A 141 1.36 5.85 19.23
C MET A 141 1.00 6.39 17.84
N CYS A 142 2.01 6.58 16.99
CA CYS A 142 1.81 7.01 15.62
C CYS A 142 1.94 5.83 14.67
N ALA A 143 0.83 5.49 14.02
CA ALA A 143 0.86 4.70 12.81
C ALA A 143 1.15 5.63 11.62
N PRO A 144 2.11 5.30 10.73
CA PRO A 144 2.42 6.14 9.58
C PRO A 144 1.23 6.23 8.64
N LEU A 145 1.17 7.31 7.86
CA LEU A 145 0.17 7.46 6.81
C LEU A 145 0.27 6.28 5.81
N GLY A 146 -0.89 5.81 5.34
CA GLY A 146 -1.01 4.60 4.53
C GLY A 146 -1.16 3.31 5.35
N SER A 147 -0.90 3.34 6.66
CA SER A 147 -1.11 2.17 7.53
C SER A 147 -2.54 1.66 7.49
N ARG A 148 -2.66 0.32 7.51
CA ARG A 148 -3.94 -0.39 7.51
C ARG A 148 -4.25 -0.90 8.90
N LEU A 149 -5.45 -0.62 9.37
CA LEU A 149 -5.93 -0.99 10.71
C LEU A 149 -7.17 -1.89 10.58
N PRO A 150 -7.31 -2.92 11.43
CA PRO A 150 -8.51 -3.74 11.42
C PRO A 150 -9.73 -2.91 11.83
N LEU A 151 -10.83 -3.04 11.09
CA LEU A 151 -12.06 -2.30 11.38
C LEU A 151 -12.65 -2.62 12.76
N HIS A 152 -12.58 -3.89 13.18
CA HIS A 152 -13.16 -4.35 14.45
C HIS A 152 -12.28 -4.02 15.68
N ALA A 153 -10.97 -3.85 15.49
CA ALA A 153 -9.98 -3.75 16.57
C ALA A 153 -9.33 -2.36 16.70
N SER A 154 -9.77 -1.37 15.92
CA SER A 154 -9.28 0.02 16.02
C SER A 154 -10.41 1.00 16.33
N GLY A 155 -10.10 2.08 17.06
CA GLY A 155 -11.08 3.14 17.36
C GLY A 155 -11.65 3.78 16.09
N ALA A 156 -10.77 4.11 15.14
CA ALA A 156 -11.18 4.62 13.82
C ALA A 156 -12.02 3.61 13.05
N GLY A 157 -11.67 2.32 13.11
CA GLY A 157 -12.42 1.25 12.47
C GLY A 157 -13.84 1.12 13.00
N LYS A 158 -14.02 1.11 14.32
CA LYS A 158 -15.34 1.06 14.96
C LYS A 158 -16.19 2.28 14.59
N ALA A 159 -15.59 3.48 14.56
CA ALA A 159 -16.28 4.70 14.11
C ALA A 159 -16.74 4.61 12.65
N LEU A 160 -15.92 4.02 11.76
CA LEU A 160 -16.28 3.80 10.35
C LEU A 160 -17.36 2.72 10.16
N LEU A 161 -17.51 1.80 11.12
CA LEU A 161 -18.54 0.76 11.11
C LEU A 161 -19.89 1.25 11.64
N TYR A 162 -19.91 2.29 12.47
CA TYR A 162 -21.12 2.81 13.12
C TYR A 162 -22.30 3.12 12.16
N PRO A 163 -22.11 3.73 10.97
CA PRO A 163 -23.23 4.06 10.09
C PRO A 163 -23.70 2.89 9.21
N LEU A 164 -23.09 1.70 9.29
CA LEU A 164 -23.42 0.57 8.41
C LEU A 164 -24.66 -0.18 8.91
N ALA A 165 -25.40 -0.79 7.97
CA ALA A 165 -26.49 -1.71 8.30
C ALA A 165 -25.94 -2.97 9.00
N GLU A 166 -26.75 -3.59 9.86
CA GLU A 166 -26.35 -4.76 10.65
C GLU A 166 -25.86 -5.93 9.77
N GLU A 167 -26.49 -6.14 8.62
CA GLU A 167 -26.08 -7.17 7.64
C GLU A 167 -24.67 -6.92 7.10
N GLU A 168 -24.34 -5.68 6.72
CA GLU A 168 -23.01 -5.31 6.22
C GLU A 168 -21.97 -5.41 7.35
N LEU A 169 -22.30 -4.92 8.54
CA LEU A 169 -21.46 -5.02 9.73
C LEU A 169 -21.11 -6.48 10.05
N MET A 170 -22.11 -7.36 10.09
CA MET A 170 -21.94 -8.78 10.38
C MET A 170 -21.11 -9.48 9.30
N SER A 171 -21.30 -9.13 8.03
CA SER A 171 -20.47 -9.65 6.94
C SER A 171 -18.98 -9.31 7.14
N ILE A 172 -18.67 -8.08 7.54
CA ILE A 172 -17.31 -7.61 7.79
C ILE A 172 -16.70 -8.30 9.02
N ILE A 173 -17.48 -8.51 10.07
CA ILE A 173 -17.04 -9.20 11.29
C ILE A 173 -16.78 -10.68 11.00
N LEU A 174 -17.66 -11.36 10.24
CA LEU A 174 -17.54 -12.79 9.95
C LEU A 174 -16.43 -13.11 8.93
N GLN A 175 -16.19 -12.22 7.96
CA GLN A 175 -15.10 -12.38 6.98
C GLN A 175 -13.72 -12.18 7.63
N ASN A 176 -13.63 -11.29 8.61
CA ASN A 176 -12.45 -11.15 9.44
C ASN A 176 -12.39 -12.33 10.41
N ARG A 177 -11.90 -13.49 9.94
CA ARG A 177 -11.48 -14.59 10.83
C ARG A 177 -10.60 -13.95 11.90
N PHE A 178 -11.08 -13.89 13.15
CA PHE A 178 -10.42 -13.28 14.30
C PHE A 178 -8.91 -13.47 14.20
N CYS A 179 -8.19 -12.44 13.77
CA CYS A 179 -6.86 -12.66 13.23
C CYS A 179 -5.90 -12.96 14.37
N SER A 180 -5.28 -14.13 14.27
CA SER A 180 -4.12 -14.68 14.98
C SER A 180 -2.83 -13.84 14.85
N SER A 181 -2.97 -12.54 14.63
CA SER A 181 -1.92 -11.58 14.32
C SER A 181 -1.43 -10.83 15.57
N LEU A 182 -0.88 -11.57 16.52
CA LEU A 182 0.14 -11.03 17.44
C LEU A 182 1.55 -11.03 16.81
N ARG A 183 1.69 -11.53 15.56
CA ARG A 183 2.99 -11.58 14.86
C ARG A 183 3.40 -10.26 14.18
N GLN A 184 2.47 -9.38 13.82
CA GLN A 184 2.80 -8.09 13.20
C GLN A 184 3.20 -7.00 14.20
N LEU A 185 2.85 -7.15 15.49
CA LEU A 185 3.30 -6.24 16.55
C LEU A 185 4.81 -6.33 16.83
N ARG A 186 5.51 -7.37 16.35
CA ARG A 186 6.96 -7.52 16.56
C ARG A 186 7.82 -6.62 15.67
N LEU A 187 7.29 -6.06 14.59
CA LEU A 187 7.99 -5.12 13.71
C LEU A 187 7.68 -3.64 14.01
N TRP A 188 6.79 -3.39 14.97
CA TRP A 188 6.37 -2.04 15.39
C TRP A 188 7.07 -1.55 16.65
N ILE A 189 8.03 -2.32 17.16
CA ILE A 189 8.95 -1.85 18.19
C ILE A 189 9.99 -1.00 17.47
N CYS A 190 9.83 0.32 17.60
CA CYS A 190 10.82 1.32 17.28
C CYS A 190 12.22 0.81 17.71
N PRO A 191 13.22 0.72 16.82
CA PRO A 191 14.57 0.38 17.25
C PRO A 191 15.01 1.41 18.29
N PRO A 192 15.57 0.98 19.44
CA PRO A 192 16.05 1.91 20.44
C PRO A 192 17.23 2.69 19.85
N TYR A 193 17.07 4.01 19.77
CA TYR A 193 18.16 4.95 19.91
C TYR A 193 17.95 5.70 21.21
#